data_AF-A0AA90QB86-F1
#
_entry.id   AF-A0AA90QB86-F1
#
_cell.length_a   1.000
_cell.length_b   1.000
_cell.length_c   1.000
_cell.angle_alpha   90.00
_cell.angle_beta   90.00
_cell.angle_gamma   90.00
#
_symmetry.space_group_name_H-M   'P 1'
#
loop_
_entity.id
_entity.type
_entity.pdbx_description
1 polymer ?
#
loop_
_entity_poly.entity_id
_entity_poly.type
_entity_poly.pdbx_seq_one_letter_code
_entity_poly.pdbx_strand_id
1 'polypeptide(L)' 'MKSNYSNTAQLKDLMTVPPMTAAQHAEVMRKRIQHRRMVEEAKELKKADSWQFDKR' A
#
# COMPACT_ATOMS: atom_id res chain seq x y z
N MET A 1 12.12 8.89 2.39
CA MET A 1 10.96 9.58 1.79
C MET A 1 10.76 9.01 0.39
N LYS A 2 9.65 8.32 0.12
CA LYS A 2 9.35 7.80 -1.23
C LYS A 2 8.88 8.99 -2.06
N SER A 3 9.72 9.45 -2.98
CA SER A 3 9.41 10.60 -3.83
C SER A 3 8.20 10.28 -4.72
N ASN A 4 7.10 11.01 -4.54
CA ASN A 4 5.88 10.87 -5.35
C ASN A 4 6.10 11.30 -6.82
N TYR A 5 7.25 11.89 -7.14
CA TYR A 5 7.63 12.33 -8.49
C TYR A 5 8.05 11.19 -9.44
N SER A 6 8.18 9.96 -8.95
CA SER A 6 8.51 8.81 -9.79
C SER A 6 7.29 8.19 -10.50
N ASN A 7 6.07 8.65 -10.20
CA ASN A 7 4.84 8.07 -10.76
C ASN A 7 4.29 8.95 -11.89
N THR A 8 5.09 9.15 -12.92
CA THR A 8 4.73 9.89 -14.13
C THR A 8 4.57 8.93 -15.29
N ALA A 9 3.49 9.04 -16.05
CA ALA A 9 3.30 8.34 -17.30
C ALA A 9 3.21 9.36 -18.45
N GLN A 10 3.75 9.02 -19.62
CA GLN A 10 3.58 9.86 -20.80
C GLN A 10 2.13 9.77 -21.29
N LEU A 11 1.57 10.89 -21.76
CA LEU A 11 0.17 10.94 -22.21
C LEU A 11 -0.13 9.88 -23.30
N LYS A 12 0.82 9.68 -24.23
CA LYS A 12 0.69 8.66 -25.28
C LYS A 12 0.49 7.25 -24.72
N ASP A 13 1.14 6.94 -23.59
CA ASP A 13 1.04 5.62 -22.97
C ASP A 13 -0.34 5.51 -22.31
N LEU A 14 -0.78 6.55 -21.58
CA LEU A 14 -2.12 6.59 -20.98
C LEU A 14 -3.25 6.37 -21.99
N MET A 15 -3.10 6.89 -23.21
CA MET A 15 -4.12 6.81 -24.26
C MET A 15 -4.08 5.48 -25.04
N THR A 16 -3.00 4.70 -24.93
CA THR A 16 -2.79 3.45 -25.68
C THR A 16 -2.79 2.21 -24.81
N VAL A 17 -2.76 2.37 -23.48
CA VAL A 17 -2.80 1.23 -22.54
C VAL A 17 -4.16 0.54 -22.62
N PRO A 18 -4.19 -0.80 -22.81
CA PRO A 18 -5.42 -1.57 -22.79
C PRO A 18 -6.06 -1.57 -21.39
N PRO A 19 -7.40 -1.76 -21.29
CA PRO A 19 -8.06 -1.85 -20.00
C PRO A 19 -7.46 -2.97 -19.15
N MET A 20 -7.22 -2.68 -17.88
CA MET A 20 -6.67 -3.64 -16.92
C MET A 20 -7.55 -4.89 -16.85
N THR A 21 -6.92 -6.06 -16.92
CA THR A 21 -7.64 -7.34 -16.80
C THR A 21 -8.04 -7.62 -15.35
N ALA A 22 -9.08 -8.45 -15.15
CA ALA A 22 -9.53 -8.83 -13.81
C ALA A 22 -8.43 -9.50 -12.98
N ALA A 23 -7.57 -10.31 -13.62
CA ALA A 23 -6.43 -10.96 -12.97
C ALA A 23 -5.39 -9.95 -12.48
N GLN A 24 -5.03 -8.98 -13.33
CA GLN A 24 -4.11 -7.90 -12.96
C GLN A 24 -4.68 -7.04 -11.82
N HIS A 25 -5.97 -6.71 -11.88
CA HIS A 25 -6.65 -5.97 -10.82
C HIS A 25 -6.62 -6.74 -9.48
N ALA A 26 -6.90 -8.04 -9.51
CA ALA A 26 -6.85 -8.88 -8.32
C ALA A 26 -5.45 -8.91 -7.70
N GLU A 27 -4.39 -8.99 -8.52
CA GLU A 27 -3.01 -8.96 -8.04
C GLU A 27 -2.66 -7.62 -7.37
N VAL A 28 -3.05 -6.50 -7.98
CA VAL A 28 -2.88 -5.16 -7.38
C VAL A 28 -3.60 -5.09 -6.03
N MET A 29 -4.83 -5.60 -5.94
CA MET A 29 -5.57 -5.61 -4.68
C MET A 29 -4.90 -6.47 -3.61
N ARG A 30 -4.37 -7.64 -3.95
CA ARG A 30 -3.61 -8.48 -3.01
C ARG A 30 -2.40 -7.73 -2.44
N LYS A 31 -1.62 -7.06 -3.29
CA LYS A 31 -0.46 -6.23 -2.86
C LYS A 31 -0.90 -5.08 -1.94
N ARG A 32 -2.00 -4.40 -2.26
CA ARG A 32 -2.55 -3.32 -1.42
C ARG A 32 -3.00 -3.83 -0.05
N ILE A 33 -3.70 -4.96 -0.01
CA ILE A 33 -4.18 -5.57 1.24
C ILE A 33 -3.00 -5.98 2.11
N GLN A 34 -1.97 -6.62 1.54
CA GLN A 34 -0.77 -7.02 2.26
C GLN A 34 -0.08 -5.82 2.90
N HIS A 35 0.17 -4.76 2.12
CA HIS A 35 0.80 -3.55 2.64
C HIS A 35 -0.04 -2.89 3.74
N ARG A 36 -1.37 -2.84 3.58
CA ARG A 36 -2.26 -2.33 4.63
C ARG A 36 -2.16 -3.15 5.91
N ARG A 37 -2.20 -4.49 5.81
CA ARG A 37 -2.08 -5.37 6.99
C ARG A 37 -0.77 -5.15 7.74
N MET A 38 0.35 -5.08 7.03
CA MET A 38 1.66 -4.82 7.64
C MET A 38 1.68 -3.51 8.43
N VAL A 39 1.08 -2.44 7.89
CA VAL A 39 1.00 -1.15 8.57
C VAL A 39 0.11 -1.21 9.80
N GLU A 40 -1.05 -1.84 9.71
CA GLU A 40 -1.97 -1.97 10.85
C GLU A 40 -1.42 -2.87 11.95
N GLU A 41 -0.80 -4.00 11.61
CA GLU A 41 -0.12 -4.88 12.57
C GLU A 41 1.01 -4.13 13.30
N ALA A 42 1.82 -3.35 12.59
CA ALA A 42 2.86 -2.54 13.20
C ALA A 42 2.30 -1.44 14.14
N LYS A 43 1.14 -0.86 13.81
CA LYS A 43 0.45 0.10 14.68
C LYS A 43 -0.09 -0.56 15.94
N GLU A 44 -0.74 -1.72 15.82
CA GLU A 44 -1.26 -2.48 16.95
C GLU A 44 -0.13 -2.89 17.91
N LEU A 45 1.01 -3.38 17.39
CA LEU A 45 2.18 -3.69 18.20
C LEU A 45 2.68 -2.46 18.98
N LYS A 46 2.82 -1.31 18.31
CA LYS A 46 3.22 -0.06 18.99
C LYS A 46 2.23 0.37 20.07
N LYS A 47 0.93 0.20 19.83
CA LYS A 47 -0.11 0.52 20.80
C LYS A 47 -0.04 -0.43 22.01
N ALA A 48 0.13 -1.73 21.77
CA ALA A 48 0.32 -2.72 22.82
C ALA A 48 1.56 -2.42 23.67
N ASP A 49 2.69 -2.09 23.05
CA ASP A 49 3.90 -1.67 23.77
C ASP A 49 3.64 -0.44 24.64
N SER A 50 3.04 0.62 24.07
CA SER A 50 2.74 1.85 24.82
C SER A 50 1.86 1.61 26.05
N TRP A 51 0.89 0.71 25.95
CA TRP A 51 0.01 0.35 27.06
C TRP A 51 0.70 -0.47 28.16
N GLN A 52 1.68 -1.30 27.79
CA GLN A 52 2.50 -2.03 28.76
C GLN A 52 3.45 -1.10 29.53
N PHE A 53 3.97 -0.05 28.89
CA PHE A 53 4.80 0.96 29.54
C PHE A 53 4.01 1.85 30.51
N ASP A 54 2.76 2.21 30.18
CA ASP A 54 1.90 3.06 31.03
C ASP A 54 1.38 2.34 32.29
N LYS A 55 1.49 1.00 32.32
CA LYS A 55 1.06 0.15 33.46
C LYS A 55 2.16 -0.16 34.48
N ARG A 56 3.40 0.25 34.23
CA ARG A 56 4.54 0.09 35.15
C ARG A 56 4.75 1.34 35.97
#